data_AF-A0A834FLE6-F1
#
_entry.id   AF-A0A834FLE6-F1
#
_cell.length_a   1.000
_cell.length_b   1.000
_cell.length_c   1.000
_cell.angle_alpha   90.00
_cell.angle_beta   90.00
_cell.angle_gamma   90.00
#
_symmetry.space_group_name_H-M   'P 1'
#
loop_
_entity.id
_entity.type
_entity.pdbx_description
1 polymer ?
#
loop_
_entity_poly.entity_id
_entity_poly.type
_entity_poly.pdbx_seq_one_letter_code
_entity_poly.pdbx_strand_id
1 'polypeptide(L)'
;MLSSSSKDSNSHKDDGLFKAPPPPPKVIKSETIPTRLNQDIVTTLKCRKEHKELYTVVQHVKHFNDVVEFGENQEFTDDFEYLETGLKSSQPLNTRCLSIISLATRCAMPSFRMHLRARGKVAQVFKMLSDAPQHPNLALCTAALMYILSRDRLNMDLDRACLELMIKLLELDQDFSGHQDELTAKEMAKVKEKIRRLCETVHNKHLDLENITTGHLAMEALLSLTSKRAGDWFKEELRLLGGLDHIVDKVKECAENLSQEDDKEKLVGSLWGAERCLRVLESVTVQNPENQGYLIAYKDSQLIISSARALRCCEDTIQRYSRTINNSAAPSSGDASPHGSCSNVGKAMEDCMRAIIGVLLNLTHDNEWGSTKTGEQDQLISTALNCVLRVPRYIPQEQRFDVRVLGLGLLINLVEYSSRNRHCLVDMEYSIDDACLEDSLMAPSDSAQSEAAAQSADTQGDAADKPKPSGALAALVQLFLERERAAILA
;
A
#
# COMPACT_ATOMS: atom_id res chain seq x y z
N MET A 1 -64.69 43.27 -11.83
CA MET A 1 -64.34 42.58 -10.57
C MET A 1 -62.83 42.50 -10.53
N LEU A 2 -62.14 43.36 -9.74
CA LEU A 2 -61.86 43.18 -8.30
C LEU A 2 -60.96 41.94 -8.10
N SER A 3 -59.76 41.99 -7.50
CA SER A 3 -59.44 42.70 -6.26
C SER A 3 -57.94 42.98 -6.06
N SER A 4 -57.69 44.15 -5.51
CA SER A 4 -56.54 44.56 -4.71
C SER A 4 -56.32 43.70 -3.44
N SER A 5 -55.07 43.63 -2.96
CA SER A 5 -54.77 43.57 -1.53
C SER A 5 -53.37 44.10 -1.25
N SER A 6 -53.29 45.40 -1.01
CA SER A 6 -52.27 46.07 -0.22
C SER A 6 -52.31 45.61 1.25
N LYS A 7 -51.14 45.56 1.89
CA LYS A 7 -51.02 45.79 3.34
C LYS A 7 -49.72 46.53 3.63
N ASP A 8 -49.91 47.75 4.13
CA ASP A 8 -48.94 48.73 4.59
C ASP A 8 -48.10 48.24 5.77
N SER A 9 -46.91 48.84 5.99
CA SER A 9 -46.74 49.77 7.12
C SER A 9 -45.31 50.32 7.26
N ASN A 10 -45.25 51.65 7.30
CA ASN A 10 -44.34 52.53 8.03
C ASN A 10 -42.83 52.53 7.77
N SER A 11 -42.47 53.50 6.92
CA SER A 11 -41.54 54.61 7.20
C SER A 11 -40.82 54.59 8.57
N HIS A 12 -39.55 54.21 8.55
CA HIS A 12 -38.55 54.94 9.31
C HIS A 12 -37.89 55.94 8.35
N LYS A 13 -38.19 57.23 8.55
CA LYS A 13 -37.30 58.30 8.14
C LYS A 13 -36.02 58.11 8.94
N ASP A 14 -34.96 57.68 8.26
CA ASP A 14 -33.61 57.97 8.73
C ASP A 14 -33.06 59.01 7.75
N ASP A 15 -33.06 60.27 8.21
CA ASP A 15 -32.33 61.38 7.61
C ASP A 15 -30.83 61.12 7.79
N GLY A 16 -30.33 60.10 7.09
CA GLY A 16 -28.93 59.70 7.04
C GLY A 16 -28.22 60.46 5.93
N LEU A 17 -27.26 61.28 6.34
CA LEU A 17 -26.48 62.28 5.60
C LEU A 17 -25.58 61.75 4.46
N PHE A 18 -25.96 60.68 3.75
CA PHE A 18 -25.17 60.09 2.66
C PHE A 18 -26.07 59.68 1.48
N LYS A 19 -26.22 60.59 0.51
CA LYS A 19 -26.65 60.20 -0.84
C LYS A 19 -25.50 59.45 -1.50
N ALA A 20 -25.72 58.21 -1.92
CA ALA A 20 -24.75 57.49 -2.75
C ALA A 20 -24.40 58.37 -3.97
N PRO A 21 -23.11 58.59 -4.29
CA PRO A 21 -22.73 59.38 -5.44
C PRO A 21 -23.32 58.75 -6.72
N PRO A 22 -23.73 59.57 -7.71
CA PRO A 22 -24.31 59.07 -8.95
C PRO A 22 -23.34 58.07 -9.61
N PRO A 23 -23.85 56.99 -10.23
CA PRO A 23 -23.01 55.99 -10.87
C PRO A 23 -22.16 56.67 -11.96
N PRO A 24 -20.86 56.33 -12.06
CA PRO A 24 -19.96 57.00 -12.99
C PRO A 24 -20.44 56.79 -14.44
N PRO A 25 -20.24 57.79 -15.31
CA PRO A 25 -20.67 57.71 -16.70
C PRO A 25 -20.05 56.52 -17.46
N LYS A 26 -20.80 55.88 -18.36
CA LYS A 26 -20.33 54.67 -19.05
C LYS A 26 -19.17 55.00 -20.02
N VAL A 27 -18.04 54.30 -19.87
CA VAL A 27 -16.89 54.36 -20.79
C VAL A 27 -17.14 53.40 -21.95
N ILE A 28 -16.85 53.83 -23.19
CA ILE A 28 -17.08 53.03 -24.39
C ILE A 28 -15.80 52.24 -24.69
N LYS A 29 -15.89 50.91 -24.68
CA LYS A 29 -14.81 50.01 -25.15
C LYS A 29 -14.85 49.95 -26.67
N SER A 30 -13.76 50.32 -27.33
CA SER A 30 -13.57 50.09 -28.77
C SER A 30 -12.34 49.22 -28.99
N GLU A 31 -12.52 48.08 -29.62
CA GLU A 31 -11.44 47.19 -30.04
C GLU A 31 -11.05 47.54 -31.47
N THR A 32 -9.78 47.85 -31.69
CA THR A 32 -9.28 48.13 -33.04
C THR A 32 -8.61 46.88 -33.57
N ILE A 33 -9.21 46.26 -34.58
CA ILE A 33 -8.69 45.03 -35.19
C ILE A 33 -7.45 45.41 -36.04
N PRO A 34 -6.29 44.77 -35.82
CA PRO A 34 -5.07 45.11 -36.52
C PRO A 34 -5.15 44.81 -38.02
N THR A 35 -4.65 45.73 -38.84
CA THR A 35 -4.66 45.59 -40.32
C THR A 35 -3.33 45.03 -40.87
N ARG A 36 -2.35 44.73 -40.01
CA ARG A 36 -1.02 44.19 -40.36
C ARG A 36 -0.69 42.98 -39.49
N LEU A 37 0.01 41.99 -40.04
CA LEU A 37 0.52 40.84 -39.28
C LEU A 37 1.48 41.31 -38.17
N ASN A 38 1.37 40.71 -36.99
CA ASN A 38 2.16 40.94 -35.77
C ASN A 38 1.84 42.23 -34.98
N GLN A 39 0.62 42.75 -35.07
CA GLN A 39 0.13 43.79 -34.16
C GLN A 39 -0.93 43.20 -33.22
N ASP A 40 -0.82 43.48 -31.93
CA ASP A 40 -1.79 43.07 -30.92
C ASP A 40 -3.09 43.88 -31.04
N ILE A 41 -4.22 43.27 -30.68
CA ILE A 41 -5.52 43.95 -30.62
C ILE A 41 -5.44 45.02 -29.54
N VAL A 42 -5.54 46.30 -29.94
CA VAL A 42 -5.50 47.42 -29.00
C VAL A 42 -6.93 47.73 -28.54
N THR A 43 -7.25 47.39 -27.30
CA THR A 43 -8.49 47.81 -26.64
C THR A 43 -8.33 49.25 -26.15
N THR A 44 -9.04 50.20 -26.76
CA THR A 44 -9.06 51.60 -26.31
C THR A 44 -10.36 51.92 -25.59
N LEU A 45 -10.24 52.50 -24.40
CA LEU A 45 -11.36 53.03 -23.64
C LEU A 45 -11.56 54.50 -24.00
N LYS A 46 -12.69 54.84 -24.62
CA LYS A 46 -13.04 56.23 -24.97
C LYS A 46 -14.04 56.78 -23.96
N CYS A 47 -13.69 57.90 -23.34
CA CYS A 47 -14.56 58.67 -22.46
C CYS A 47 -14.95 60.00 -23.14
N ARG A 48 -16.17 60.50 -22.88
CA ARG A 48 -16.62 61.81 -23.36
C ARG A 48 -15.81 62.91 -22.67
N LYS A 49 -15.50 63.98 -23.42
CA LYS A 49 -14.60 65.08 -22.99
C LYS A 49 -15.05 65.74 -21.67
N GLU A 50 -16.35 65.81 -21.46
CA GLU A 50 -17.05 66.32 -20.26
C GLU A 50 -16.78 65.51 -18.98
N HIS A 51 -16.41 64.23 -19.10
CA HIS A 51 -16.17 63.35 -17.95
C HIS A 51 -14.69 63.02 -17.76
N LYS A 52 -13.79 63.62 -18.55
CA LYS A 52 -12.35 63.33 -18.50
C LYS A 52 -11.75 63.57 -17.11
N GLU A 53 -12.25 64.57 -16.39
CA GLU A 53 -11.83 64.90 -15.02
C GLU A 53 -12.19 63.83 -13.98
N LEU A 54 -13.15 62.95 -14.31
CA LEU A 54 -13.59 61.84 -13.44
C LEU A 54 -12.78 60.56 -13.64
N TYR A 55 -11.87 60.51 -14.64
CA TYR A 55 -11.07 59.31 -14.95
C TYR A 55 -9.58 59.64 -14.96
N THR A 56 -8.82 58.87 -14.20
CA THR A 56 -7.35 58.89 -14.25
C THR A 56 -6.87 57.75 -15.14
N VAL A 57 -6.05 58.08 -16.15
CA VAL A 57 -5.39 57.05 -16.97
C VAL A 57 -4.20 56.52 -16.18
N VAL A 58 -4.38 55.34 -15.60
CA VAL A 58 -3.29 54.62 -14.95
C VAL A 58 -2.54 53.85 -16.02
N GLN A 59 -1.28 54.22 -16.25
CA GLN A 59 -0.37 53.48 -17.12
C GLN A 59 0.30 52.35 -16.30
N HIS A 60 0.60 51.21 -16.93
CA HIS A 60 1.16 50.01 -16.27
C HIS A 60 0.21 49.28 -15.30
N VAL A 61 -1.09 49.24 -15.61
CA VAL A 61 -2.01 48.34 -14.89
C VAL A 61 -1.74 46.92 -15.37
N LYS A 62 -1.17 46.09 -14.49
CA LYS A 62 -1.05 44.65 -14.74
C LYS A 62 -2.43 44.06 -14.98
N HIS A 63 -2.54 43.08 -15.89
CA HIS A 63 -3.81 42.45 -16.16
C HIS A 63 -4.35 41.80 -14.88
N PHE A 64 -5.67 41.76 -14.68
CA PHE A 64 -6.27 41.21 -13.46
C PHE A 64 -5.74 39.80 -13.15
N ASN A 65 -5.64 38.96 -14.17
CA ASN A 65 -5.09 37.60 -14.03
C ASN A 65 -3.64 37.62 -13.54
N ASP A 66 -2.78 38.51 -14.06
CA ASP A 66 -1.37 38.61 -13.65
C ASP A 66 -1.22 39.05 -12.19
N VAL A 67 -2.15 39.89 -11.70
CA VAL A 67 -2.15 40.31 -10.29
C VAL A 67 -2.59 39.17 -9.38
N VAL A 68 -3.58 38.39 -9.80
CA VAL A 68 -4.02 37.18 -9.08
C VAL A 68 -2.90 36.15 -9.05
N GLU A 69 -2.29 35.81 -10.18
CA GLU A 69 -1.16 34.87 -10.24
C GLU A 69 0.04 35.34 -9.41
N PHE A 70 0.35 36.64 -9.44
CA PHE A 70 1.42 37.21 -8.61
C PHE A 70 1.09 37.10 -7.11
N GLY A 71 -0.17 37.34 -6.74
CA GLY A 71 -0.66 37.15 -5.37
C GLY A 71 -0.55 35.71 -4.90
N GLU A 72 -1.01 34.75 -5.71
CA GLU A 72 -0.91 33.31 -5.40
C GLU A 72 0.55 32.84 -5.28
N ASN A 73 1.43 33.35 -6.16
CA ASN A 73 2.86 33.07 -6.12
C ASN A 73 3.51 33.61 -4.83
N GLN A 74 3.15 34.82 -4.42
CA GLN A 74 3.67 35.44 -3.21
C GLN A 74 3.17 34.70 -1.96
N GLU A 75 1.86 34.41 -1.88
CA GLU A 75 1.26 33.65 -0.77
C GLU A 75 1.95 32.30 -0.59
N PHE A 76 2.15 31.55 -1.69
CA PHE A 76 2.88 30.30 -1.62
C PHE A 76 4.31 30.49 -1.09
N THR A 77 5.02 31.50 -1.58
CA THR A 77 6.43 31.70 -1.25
C THR A 77 6.58 32.04 0.23
N ASP A 78 5.75 32.93 0.75
CA ASP A 78 5.73 33.32 2.15
C ASP A 78 5.35 32.14 3.05
N ASP A 79 4.31 31.37 2.68
CA ASP A 79 3.88 30.18 3.41
C ASP A 79 4.98 29.09 3.42
N PHE A 80 5.63 28.86 2.29
CA PHE A 80 6.68 27.84 2.17
C PHE A 80 7.93 28.25 2.95
N GLU A 81 8.40 29.50 2.82
CA GLU A 81 9.57 29.98 3.56
C GLU A 81 9.34 29.89 5.07
N TYR A 82 8.15 30.26 5.55
CA TYR A 82 7.78 30.09 6.94
C TYR A 82 7.89 28.62 7.39
N LEU A 83 7.30 27.69 6.63
CA LEU A 83 7.36 26.26 6.96
C LEU A 83 8.78 25.70 6.90
N GLU A 84 9.55 26.10 5.88
CA GLU A 84 10.94 25.70 5.66
C GLU A 84 11.82 26.05 6.88
N THR A 85 11.64 27.23 7.49
CA THR A 85 12.41 27.59 8.69
C THR A 85 12.21 26.63 9.85
N GLY A 86 11.02 26.02 9.95
CA GLY A 86 10.68 25.03 10.96
C GLY A 86 11.19 23.62 10.67
N LEU A 87 11.60 23.31 9.44
CA LEU A 87 12.11 21.99 9.04
C LEU A 87 13.60 21.80 9.33
N LYS A 88 14.34 22.90 9.48
CA LYS A 88 15.80 22.90 9.69
C LYS A 88 16.19 22.06 10.91
N SER A 89 17.33 21.36 10.82
CA SER A 89 17.88 20.54 11.90
C SER A 89 18.26 21.32 13.16
N SER A 90 18.38 22.65 13.07
CA SER A 90 18.60 23.54 14.23
C SER A 90 17.36 23.69 15.13
N GLN A 91 16.17 23.31 14.64
CA GLN A 91 14.92 23.40 15.39
C GLN A 91 14.70 22.14 16.24
N PRO A 92 14.00 22.26 17.38
CA PRO A 92 13.65 21.10 18.20
C PRO A 92 12.74 20.14 17.42
N LEU A 93 12.85 18.84 17.70
CA LEU A 93 12.10 17.78 17.00
C LEU A 93 10.59 18.03 16.95
N ASN A 94 10.02 18.56 18.03
CA ASN A 94 8.59 18.87 18.11
C ASN A 94 8.17 19.93 17.09
N THR A 95 8.95 21.01 16.97
CA THR A 95 8.70 22.05 15.97
C THR A 95 8.82 21.49 14.57
N ARG A 96 9.85 20.67 14.30
CA ARG A 96 10.03 20.01 13.01
C ARG A 96 8.84 19.12 12.64
N CYS A 97 8.38 18.27 13.57
CA CYS A 97 7.21 17.42 13.36
C CYS A 97 5.96 18.25 13.04
N LEU A 98 5.68 19.31 13.81
CA LEU A 98 4.54 20.18 13.58
C LEU A 98 4.63 20.92 12.24
N SER A 99 5.81 21.38 11.84
CA SER A 99 6.06 22.00 10.54
C SER A 99 5.84 21.02 9.39
N ILE A 100 6.27 19.75 9.53
CA ILE A 100 5.99 18.72 8.52
C ILE A 100 4.49 18.46 8.40
N ILE A 101 3.76 18.35 9.51
CA ILE A 101 2.31 18.13 9.49
C ILE A 101 1.57 19.35 8.90
N SER A 102 2.03 20.56 9.21
CA SER A 102 1.47 21.78 8.62
C SER A 102 1.75 21.85 7.11
N LEU A 103 2.96 21.49 6.68
CA LEU A 103 3.30 21.35 5.27
C LEU A 103 2.45 20.27 4.59
N ALA A 104 2.29 19.10 5.21
CA ALA A 104 1.43 18.02 4.73
C ALA A 104 -0.03 18.47 4.59
N THR A 105 -0.52 19.30 5.50
CA THR A 105 -1.86 19.90 5.44
C THR A 105 -2.00 20.85 4.27
N ARG A 106 -1.00 21.73 4.04
CA ARG A 106 -0.97 22.59 2.84
C ARG A 106 -0.88 21.75 1.56
N CYS A 107 -0.08 20.68 1.59
CA CYS A 107 0.01 19.69 0.52
C CYS A 107 -1.26 18.86 0.33
N ALA A 108 -2.29 18.96 1.16
CA ALA A 108 -3.60 18.39 0.82
C ALA A 108 -4.27 19.17 -0.33
N MET A 109 -3.95 20.45 -0.49
CA MET A 109 -4.46 21.30 -1.58
C MET A 109 -3.70 21.03 -2.89
N PRO A 110 -4.41 20.70 -4.00
CA PRO A 110 -3.77 20.44 -5.29
C PRO A 110 -2.93 21.61 -5.83
N SER A 111 -3.40 22.86 -5.65
CA SER A 111 -2.70 24.06 -6.08
C SER A 111 -1.34 24.23 -5.39
N PHE A 112 -1.29 24.02 -4.07
CA PHE A 112 -0.06 24.10 -3.30
C PHE A 112 0.96 23.03 -3.73
N ARG A 113 0.51 21.78 -3.96
CA ARG A 113 1.39 20.70 -4.45
C ARG A 113 1.95 20.99 -5.85
N MET A 114 1.13 21.54 -6.75
CA MET A 114 1.58 21.94 -8.09
C MET A 114 2.72 22.95 -8.00
N HIS A 115 2.54 23.99 -7.19
CA HIS A 115 3.54 25.01 -6.92
C HIS A 115 4.82 24.47 -6.27
N LEU A 116 4.69 23.56 -5.30
CA LEU A 116 5.81 22.92 -4.63
C LEU A 116 6.72 22.15 -5.61
N ARG A 117 6.12 21.47 -6.59
CA ARG A 117 6.84 20.71 -7.62
C ARG A 117 7.43 21.58 -8.72
N ALA A 118 6.62 22.49 -9.28
CA ALA A 118 7.07 23.38 -10.35
C ALA A 118 8.32 24.20 -9.96
N ARG A 119 8.52 24.43 -8.66
CA ARG A 119 9.66 25.15 -8.10
C ARG A 119 10.78 24.25 -7.56
N GLY A 120 10.70 22.93 -7.74
CA GLY A 120 11.71 21.97 -7.29
C GLY A 120 11.89 21.89 -5.76
N LYS A 121 10.88 22.29 -4.99
CA LYS A 121 10.97 22.38 -3.52
C LYS A 121 10.80 21.03 -2.81
N VAL A 122 10.25 20.02 -3.48
CA VAL A 122 10.04 18.68 -2.91
C VAL A 122 11.37 18.03 -2.50
N ALA A 123 12.35 17.98 -3.41
CA ALA A 123 13.68 17.43 -3.12
C ALA A 123 14.39 18.23 -2.01
N GLN A 124 14.25 19.57 -2.02
CA GLN A 124 14.79 20.43 -0.97
C GLN A 124 14.23 20.08 0.42
N VAL A 125 12.91 19.84 0.51
CA VAL A 125 12.26 19.43 1.78
C VAL A 125 12.82 18.11 2.28
N PHE A 126 12.87 17.07 1.45
CA PHE A 126 13.35 15.76 1.88
C PHE A 126 14.84 15.73 2.19
N LYS A 127 15.64 16.55 1.51
CA LYS A 127 17.04 16.75 1.87
C LYS A 127 17.22 17.34 3.27
N MET A 128 16.33 18.23 3.72
CA MET A 128 16.33 18.74 5.10
C MET A 128 15.82 17.72 6.14
N LEU A 129 15.15 16.67 5.68
CA LEU A 129 14.58 15.59 6.51
C LEU A 129 15.39 14.29 6.38
N SER A 130 16.62 14.34 5.88
CA SER A 130 17.46 13.15 5.68
C SER A 130 17.82 12.43 6.99
N ASP A 131 17.76 13.14 8.11
CA ASP A 131 17.97 12.64 9.47
C ASP A 131 16.72 12.03 10.10
N ALA A 132 15.57 12.09 9.42
CA ALA A 132 14.31 11.53 9.91
C ALA A 132 14.40 10.07 10.40
N PRO A 133 15.17 9.16 9.76
CA PRO A 133 15.25 7.78 10.23
C PRO A 133 15.86 7.61 11.63
N GLN A 134 16.56 8.61 12.15
CA GLN A 134 17.16 8.59 13.49
C GLN A 134 16.13 8.89 14.59
N HIS A 135 14.96 9.41 14.22
CA HIS A 135 13.94 9.88 15.16
C HIS A 135 12.55 9.33 14.77
N PRO A 136 11.94 8.44 15.57
CA PRO A 136 10.72 7.73 15.16
C PRO A 136 9.55 8.66 14.83
N ASN A 137 9.41 9.75 15.59
CA ASN A 137 8.34 10.74 15.43
C ASN A 137 8.49 11.57 14.14
N LEU A 138 9.73 11.93 13.84
CA LEU A 138 10.08 12.66 12.62
C LEU A 138 9.95 11.77 11.40
N ALA A 139 10.37 10.51 11.52
CA ALA A 139 10.20 9.47 10.52
C ALA A 139 8.73 9.29 10.12
N LEU A 140 7.84 9.18 11.12
CA LEU A 140 6.41 9.04 10.89
C LEU A 140 5.81 10.25 10.14
N CYS A 141 6.14 11.46 10.58
CA CYS A 141 5.67 12.68 9.91
C CYS A 141 6.21 12.79 8.48
N THR A 142 7.47 12.41 8.27
CA THR A 142 8.12 12.44 6.95
C THR A 142 7.49 11.42 6.00
N ALA A 143 7.23 10.19 6.48
CA ALA A 143 6.52 9.18 5.71
C ALA A 143 5.09 9.62 5.36
N ALA A 144 4.38 10.30 6.27
CA ALA A 144 3.07 10.88 5.99
C ALA A 144 3.12 11.96 4.90
N LEU A 145 4.12 12.85 4.93
CA LEU A 145 4.32 13.85 3.88
C LEU A 145 4.63 13.20 2.53
N MET A 146 5.52 12.19 2.49
CA MET A 146 5.80 11.41 1.28
C MET A 146 4.53 10.77 0.73
N TYR A 147 3.75 10.13 1.59
CA TYR A 147 2.49 9.51 1.22
C TYR A 147 1.53 10.52 0.59
N ILE A 148 1.32 11.69 1.21
CA ILE A 148 0.42 12.73 0.67
C ILE A 148 0.90 13.23 -0.70
N LEU A 149 2.20 13.43 -0.87
CA LEU A 149 2.77 13.89 -2.14
C LEU A 149 2.72 12.81 -3.24
N SER A 150 2.80 11.52 -2.88
CA SER A 150 2.78 10.37 -3.80
C SER A 150 1.44 10.13 -4.51
N ARG A 151 0.37 10.79 -4.06
CA ARG A 151 -1.00 10.59 -4.58
C ARG A 151 -1.31 11.35 -5.86
N ASP A 152 -0.44 12.29 -6.21
CA ASP A 152 -0.62 13.12 -7.39
C ASP A 152 -0.36 12.31 -8.68
N ARG A 153 -0.98 12.70 -9.80
CA ARG A 153 -0.78 12.01 -11.09
C ARG A 153 0.52 12.39 -11.77
N LEU A 154 1.05 13.55 -11.43
CA LEU A 154 2.27 14.07 -12.00
C LEU A 154 3.46 13.48 -11.23
N ASN A 155 4.52 13.14 -11.96
CA ASN A 155 5.75 12.56 -11.39
C ASN A 155 6.19 13.37 -10.17
N MET A 156 6.55 12.68 -9.09
CA MET A 156 7.28 13.32 -8.02
C MET A 156 8.73 13.46 -8.48
N ASP A 157 9.24 14.69 -8.51
CA ASP A 157 10.68 14.96 -8.73
C ASP A 157 11.45 14.50 -7.48
N LEU A 158 11.67 13.19 -7.41
CA LEU A 158 12.45 12.53 -6.37
C LEU A 158 13.88 12.39 -6.88
N ASP A 159 14.83 12.87 -6.09
CA ASP A 159 16.24 12.59 -6.32
C ASP A 159 16.66 11.30 -5.59
N ARG A 160 17.89 10.87 -5.83
CA ARG A 160 18.49 9.70 -5.18
C ARG A 160 18.44 9.76 -3.66
N ALA A 161 18.60 10.95 -3.07
CA ALA A 161 18.59 11.12 -1.62
C ALA A 161 17.17 10.95 -1.04
N CYS A 162 16.14 11.43 -1.75
CA CYS A 162 14.74 11.23 -1.39
C CYS A 162 14.37 9.75 -1.43
N LEU A 163 14.85 9.04 -2.45
CA LEU A 163 14.59 7.61 -2.59
C LEU A 163 15.28 6.80 -1.49
N GLU A 164 16.56 7.10 -1.21
CA GLU A 164 17.29 6.48 -0.11
C GLU A 164 16.60 6.72 1.24
N LEU A 165 16.10 7.94 1.47
CA LEU A 165 15.30 8.27 2.64
C LEU A 165 14.01 7.44 2.69
N MET A 166 13.29 7.32 1.58
CA MET A 166 12.04 6.54 1.51
C MET A 166 12.26 5.07 1.82
N ILE A 167 13.36 4.48 1.33
CA ILE A 167 13.74 3.09 1.61
C ILE A 167 14.12 2.93 3.09
N LYS A 168 14.91 3.84 3.66
CA LYS A 168 15.22 3.82 5.11
C LYS A 168 13.96 3.93 5.98
N LEU A 169 12.97 4.70 5.55
CA LEU A 169 11.67 4.80 6.24
C LEU A 169 10.83 3.53 6.10
N LEU A 170 10.95 2.81 4.98
CA LEU A 170 10.31 1.51 4.77
C LEU A 170 10.88 0.44 5.71
N GLU A 171 12.20 0.46 5.93
CA GLU A 171 12.96 -0.49 6.74
C GLU A 171 12.82 -0.29 8.25
N LEU A 172 12.30 0.87 8.69
CA LEU A 172 12.15 1.16 10.11
C LEU A 172 11.12 0.25 10.77
N ASP A 173 11.58 -0.51 11.75
CA ASP A 173 10.76 -1.25 12.70
C ASP A 173 10.40 -0.36 13.90
N GLN A 174 9.29 -0.64 14.58
CA GLN A 174 8.74 0.23 15.64
C GLN A 174 9.61 0.26 16.93
N ASP A 175 10.74 -0.44 16.95
CA ASP A 175 11.52 -0.75 18.16
C ASP A 175 12.59 0.31 18.49
N PHE A 176 12.21 1.58 18.47
CA PHE A 176 13.01 2.66 19.07
C PHE A 176 12.24 3.23 20.26
N SER A 177 12.23 2.50 21.38
CA SER A 177 11.63 2.91 22.66
C SER A 177 12.69 3.36 23.68
N GLY A 178 13.70 4.12 23.21
CA GLY A 178 14.96 4.25 23.94
C GLY A 178 15.61 5.63 23.97
N HIS A 179 14.98 6.71 23.46
CA HIS A 179 15.63 8.02 23.45
C HIS A 179 14.82 9.10 24.20
N GLN A 180 15.50 9.77 25.13
CA GLN A 180 14.95 10.76 26.08
C GLN A 180 14.33 12.03 25.44
N ASP A 181 14.40 12.17 24.11
CA ASP A 181 13.82 13.28 23.32
C ASP A 181 12.49 12.91 22.61
N GLU A 182 11.88 11.79 23.00
CA GLU A 182 10.59 11.36 22.46
C GLU A 182 9.43 12.27 22.91
N LEU A 183 8.56 12.61 21.96
CA LEU A 183 7.27 13.26 22.24
C LEU A 183 6.47 12.43 23.23
N THR A 184 5.72 13.11 24.11
CA THR A 184 4.86 12.38 25.05
C THR A 184 3.84 11.54 24.27
N ALA A 185 3.47 10.36 24.80
CA ALA A 185 2.50 9.46 24.15
C ALA A 185 1.19 10.17 23.76
N LYS A 186 0.76 11.19 24.53
CA LYS A 186 -0.40 12.04 24.22
C LYS A 186 -0.20 12.93 23.00
N GLU A 187 0.98 13.52 22.82
CA GLU A 187 1.29 14.33 21.64
C GLU A 187 1.41 13.46 20.40
N MET A 188 1.98 12.26 20.54
CA MET A 188 2.01 11.27 19.47
C MET A 188 0.63 10.81 19.01
N ALA A 189 -0.28 10.57 19.94
CA ALA A 189 -1.67 10.26 19.59
C ALA A 189 -2.32 11.40 18.78
N LYS A 190 -2.06 12.67 19.15
CA LYS A 190 -2.57 13.83 18.40
C LYS A 190 -1.97 13.95 17.01
N VAL A 191 -0.67 13.67 16.86
CA VAL A 191 0.01 13.67 15.54
C VAL A 191 -0.53 12.56 14.66
N LYS A 192 -0.65 11.34 15.18
CA LYS A 192 -1.25 10.20 14.46
C LYS A 192 -2.68 10.50 14.00
N GLU A 193 -3.51 11.09 14.86
CA GLU A 193 -4.88 11.50 14.53
C GLU A 193 -4.92 12.59 13.43
N LYS A 194 -4.00 13.56 13.46
CA LYS A 194 -3.88 14.55 12.38
C LYS A 194 -3.48 13.89 11.05
N ILE A 195 -2.52 12.98 11.07
CA ILE A 195 -2.12 12.20 9.90
C ILE A 195 -3.31 11.40 9.38
N ARG A 196 -4.06 10.73 10.26
CA ARG A 196 -5.28 9.97 9.96
C ARG A 196 -6.27 10.80 9.14
N ARG A 197 -6.62 11.98 9.64
CA ARG A 197 -7.55 12.91 8.96
C ARG A 197 -7.02 13.43 7.63
N LEU A 198 -5.71 13.71 7.54
CA LEU A 198 -5.09 14.13 6.28
C LEU A 198 -5.13 13.01 5.25
N CYS A 199 -4.83 11.78 5.66
CA CYS A 199 -4.93 10.61 4.81
C CYS A 199 -6.36 10.40 4.33
N GLU A 200 -7.38 10.52 5.19
CA GLU A 200 -8.80 10.47 4.79
C GLU A 200 -9.18 11.58 3.80
N THR A 201 -8.64 12.79 3.97
CA THR A 201 -8.95 13.92 3.08
C THR A 201 -8.33 13.75 1.69
N VAL A 202 -7.12 13.18 1.62
CA VAL A 202 -6.36 13.00 0.38
C VAL A 202 -6.70 11.64 -0.29
N HIS A 203 -7.31 10.71 0.44
CA HIS A 203 -7.54 9.32 0.01
C HIS A 203 -9.01 8.88 0.07
N ASN A 204 -9.50 8.25 -1.02
CA ASN A 204 -10.86 7.70 -1.11
C ASN A 204 -11.00 6.22 -0.67
N LYS A 205 -9.94 5.57 -0.16
CA LYS A 205 -10.07 4.26 0.51
C LYS A 205 -9.70 4.37 1.98
N HIS A 206 -10.35 3.55 2.79
CA HIS A 206 -9.96 3.25 4.16
C HIS A 206 -8.52 2.69 4.13
N LEU A 207 -7.52 3.51 4.47
CA LEU A 207 -6.32 2.95 5.08
C LEU A 207 -6.78 2.17 6.31
N ASP A 208 -6.06 1.12 6.69
CA ASP A 208 -6.24 0.54 8.02
C ASP A 208 -5.65 1.53 9.03
N LEU A 209 -6.45 2.56 9.32
CA LEU A 209 -6.03 3.72 10.09
C LEU A 209 -5.78 3.35 11.57
N GLU A 210 -6.10 2.11 11.98
CA GLU A 210 -5.75 1.55 13.29
C GLU A 210 -4.24 1.24 13.39
N ASN A 211 -3.57 0.99 12.25
CA ASN A 211 -2.15 0.60 12.17
C ASN A 211 -1.28 1.62 11.41
N ILE A 212 -1.40 2.92 11.75
CA ILE A 212 -0.53 3.96 11.16
C ILE A 212 0.89 3.87 11.74
N THR A 213 1.79 3.30 10.95
CA THR A 213 3.23 3.17 11.23
C THR A 213 4.05 3.85 10.15
N THR A 214 5.31 4.19 10.47
CA THR A 214 6.25 4.80 9.49
C THR A 214 6.42 3.91 8.27
N GLY A 215 6.69 2.62 8.49
CA GLY A 215 6.87 1.65 7.42
C GLY A 215 5.64 1.44 6.55
N HIS A 216 4.44 1.42 7.16
CA HIS A 216 3.19 1.28 6.40
C HIS A 216 2.95 2.49 5.49
N LEU A 217 3.16 3.72 5.99
CA LEU A 217 3.03 4.93 5.18
C LEU A 217 4.08 4.99 4.06
N ALA A 218 5.33 4.61 4.35
CA ALA A 218 6.40 4.55 3.35
C ALA A 218 6.10 3.51 2.26
N MET A 219 5.62 2.33 2.64
CA MET A 219 5.17 1.30 1.70
C MET A 219 4.02 1.82 0.83
N GLU A 220 2.96 2.39 1.42
CA GLU A 220 1.82 2.91 0.66
C GLU A 220 2.23 4.07 -0.28
N ALA A 221 3.22 4.87 0.10
CA ALA A 221 3.80 5.88 -0.78
C ALA A 221 4.49 5.25 -1.99
N LEU A 222 5.35 4.23 -1.76
CA LEU A 222 6.02 3.49 -2.83
C LEU A 222 5.01 2.80 -3.76
N LEU A 223 4.03 2.10 -3.20
CA LEU A 223 2.97 1.43 -3.96
C LEU A 223 2.14 2.43 -4.79
N SER A 224 1.94 3.65 -4.29
CA SER A 224 1.28 4.71 -5.05
C SER A 224 2.13 5.14 -6.26
N LEU A 225 3.43 5.31 -6.06
CA LEU A 225 4.39 5.72 -7.10
C LEU A 225 4.67 4.62 -8.14
N THR A 226 4.53 3.35 -7.78
CA THR A 226 4.74 2.19 -8.67
C THR A 226 3.43 1.65 -9.27
N SER A 227 2.30 2.28 -8.95
CA SER A 227 0.98 1.84 -9.39
C SER A 227 0.77 2.00 -10.90
N LYS A 228 -0.20 1.26 -11.46
CA LYS A 228 -0.66 1.43 -12.84
C LYS A 228 -1.05 2.88 -13.18
N ARG A 229 -1.47 3.67 -12.17
CA ARG A 229 -1.84 5.08 -12.33
C ARG A 229 -0.62 5.98 -12.49
N ALA A 230 0.49 5.67 -11.82
CA ALA A 230 1.73 6.46 -11.87
C ALA A 230 2.58 6.14 -13.11
N GLY A 231 2.41 4.94 -13.68
CA GLY A 231 3.16 4.48 -14.85
C GLY A 231 4.49 3.83 -14.47
N ASP A 232 5.34 3.58 -15.48
CA ASP A 232 6.57 2.77 -15.29
C ASP A 232 7.82 3.59 -14.95
N TRP A 233 7.78 4.92 -15.11
CA TRP A 233 8.93 5.80 -14.86
C TRP A 233 9.58 5.55 -13.50
N PHE A 234 8.80 5.53 -12.42
CA PHE A 234 9.34 5.34 -11.07
C PHE A 234 9.83 3.91 -10.84
N LYS A 235 9.24 2.91 -11.51
CA LYS A 235 9.72 1.52 -11.43
C LYS A 235 11.12 1.39 -12.01
N GLU A 236 11.40 2.09 -13.11
CA GLU A 236 12.73 2.11 -13.74
C GLU A 236 13.73 2.91 -12.91
N GLU A 237 13.33 4.09 -12.42
CA GLU A 237 14.18 4.96 -11.60
C GLU A 237 14.59 4.25 -10.30
N LEU A 238 13.65 3.55 -9.64
CA LEU A 238 13.93 2.76 -8.44
C LEU A 238 15.01 1.70 -8.68
N ARG A 239 15.05 1.10 -9.87
CA ARG A 239 16.11 0.16 -10.27
C ARG A 239 17.43 0.88 -10.56
N LEU A 240 17.40 1.92 -11.39
CA LEU A 240 18.62 2.65 -11.83
C LEU A 240 19.37 3.31 -10.68
N LEU A 241 18.65 3.76 -9.66
CA LEU A 241 19.24 4.38 -8.46
C LEU A 241 19.70 3.35 -7.41
N GLY A 242 19.53 2.05 -7.67
CA GLY A 242 19.88 0.96 -6.76
C GLY A 242 18.90 0.77 -5.62
N GLY A 243 17.68 1.29 -5.72
CA GLY A 243 16.66 1.12 -4.68
C GLY A 243 16.18 -0.33 -4.55
N LEU A 244 16.07 -1.05 -5.67
CA LEU A 244 15.75 -2.48 -5.66
C LEU A 244 16.78 -3.32 -4.90
N ASP A 245 18.06 -2.97 -5.02
CA ASP A 245 19.18 -3.64 -4.37
C ASP A 245 19.03 -3.65 -2.85
N HIS A 246 18.71 -2.47 -2.29
CA HIS A 246 18.50 -2.28 -0.86
C HIS A 246 17.28 -3.07 -0.37
N ILE A 247 16.16 -3.01 -1.11
CA ILE A 247 14.93 -3.73 -0.74
C ILE A 247 15.19 -5.25 -0.75
N VAL A 248 15.91 -5.78 -1.73
CA VAL A 248 16.26 -7.22 -1.78
C VAL A 248 17.20 -7.60 -0.63
N ASP A 249 18.20 -6.78 -0.34
CA ASP A 249 19.12 -7.02 0.78
C ASP A 249 18.37 -7.01 2.12
N LYS A 250 17.36 -6.16 2.29
CA LYS A 250 16.49 -6.19 3.48
C LYS A 250 15.63 -7.44 3.55
N VAL A 251 15.03 -7.88 2.44
CA VAL A 251 14.27 -9.15 2.40
C VAL A 251 15.14 -10.32 2.83
N LYS A 252 16.41 -10.35 2.39
CA LYS A 252 17.39 -11.35 2.85
C LYS A 252 17.61 -11.30 4.36
N GLU A 253 17.90 -10.12 4.90
CA GLU A 253 18.11 -9.94 6.35
C GLU A 253 16.89 -10.43 7.15
N CYS A 254 15.68 -10.01 6.76
CA CYS A 254 14.45 -10.47 7.40
C CYS A 254 14.30 -11.99 7.30
N ALA A 255 14.52 -12.59 6.12
CA ALA A 255 14.40 -14.03 5.91
C ALA A 255 15.42 -14.85 6.71
N GLU A 256 16.61 -14.30 6.99
CA GLU A 256 17.61 -14.92 7.85
C GLU A 256 17.15 -14.89 9.32
N ASN A 257 16.60 -13.77 9.78
CA ASN A 257 16.08 -13.61 11.14
C ASN A 257 14.89 -14.55 11.44
N LEU A 258 14.01 -14.82 10.45
CA LEU A 258 12.87 -15.74 10.61
C LEU A 258 13.27 -17.16 11.05
N SER A 259 14.50 -17.59 10.76
CA SER A 259 15.00 -18.92 11.11
C SER A 259 15.61 -19.02 12.51
N GLN A 260 15.93 -17.88 13.14
CA GLN A 260 16.69 -17.81 14.38
C GLN A 260 15.91 -17.19 15.55
N GLU A 261 14.79 -16.51 15.28
CA GLU A 261 14.04 -15.77 16.30
C GLU A 261 13.03 -16.65 17.05
N ASP A 262 13.35 -16.95 18.32
CA ASP A 262 12.42 -17.57 19.28
C ASP A 262 11.47 -16.52 19.92
N ASP A 263 11.78 -15.23 19.78
CA ASP A 263 10.98 -14.13 20.30
C ASP A 263 9.83 -13.78 19.33
N LYS A 264 8.60 -13.87 19.85
CA LYS A 264 7.37 -13.60 19.09
C LYS A 264 7.32 -12.17 18.54
N GLU A 265 7.80 -11.18 19.27
CA GLU A 265 7.70 -9.77 18.84
C GLU A 265 8.69 -9.51 17.69
N LYS A 266 9.92 -10.00 17.81
CA LYS A 266 10.94 -9.90 16.76
C LYS A 266 10.60 -10.71 15.51
N LEU A 267 9.97 -11.87 15.68
CA LEU A 267 9.45 -12.66 14.57
C LEU A 267 8.39 -11.85 13.79
N VAL A 268 7.45 -11.23 14.49
CA VAL A 268 6.42 -10.39 13.85
C VAL A 268 7.04 -9.17 13.17
N GLY A 269 8.01 -8.51 13.79
CA GLY A 269 8.78 -7.42 13.18
C GLY A 269 9.45 -7.86 11.86
N SER A 270 10.14 -9.00 11.88
CA SER A 270 10.80 -9.57 10.70
C SER A 270 9.82 -9.96 9.59
N LEU A 271 8.65 -10.54 9.94
CA LEU A 271 7.60 -10.88 8.99
C LEU A 271 7.03 -9.62 8.30
N TRP A 272 6.71 -8.57 9.07
CA TRP A 272 6.22 -7.31 8.51
C TRP A 272 7.29 -6.54 7.73
N GLY A 273 8.56 -6.62 8.14
CA GLY A 273 9.69 -6.06 7.39
C GLY A 273 9.80 -6.70 6.00
N ALA A 274 9.75 -8.04 5.95
CA ALA A 274 9.76 -8.80 4.70
C ALA A 274 8.51 -8.51 3.85
N GLU A 275 7.31 -8.55 4.43
CA GLU A 275 6.04 -8.31 3.73
C GLU A 275 6.01 -6.94 3.05
N ARG A 276 6.38 -5.87 3.77
CA ARG A 276 6.43 -4.52 3.22
C ARG A 276 7.35 -4.42 2.00
N CYS A 277 8.56 -4.98 2.11
CA CYS A 277 9.54 -4.98 1.03
C CYS A 277 9.06 -5.79 -0.18
N LEU A 278 8.54 -6.99 0.08
CA LEU A 278 8.05 -7.89 -0.97
C LEU A 278 6.87 -7.29 -1.74
N ARG A 279 5.95 -6.58 -1.08
CA ARG A 279 4.86 -5.88 -1.78
C ARG A 279 5.34 -4.79 -2.73
N VAL A 280 6.40 -4.05 -2.35
CA VAL A 280 7.01 -3.07 -3.26
C VAL A 280 7.64 -3.81 -4.45
N LEU A 281 8.38 -4.91 -4.21
CA LEU A 281 8.97 -5.73 -5.26
C LEU A 281 7.92 -6.36 -6.20
N GLU A 282 6.79 -6.79 -5.66
CA GLU A 282 5.65 -7.27 -6.43
C GLU A 282 5.14 -6.14 -7.34
N SER A 283 4.92 -4.95 -6.79
CA SER A 283 4.38 -3.81 -7.55
C SER A 283 5.28 -3.37 -8.71
N VAL A 284 6.60 -3.33 -8.49
CA VAL A 284 7.56 -2.92 -9.54
C VAL A 284 7.85 -3.97 -10.59
N THR A 285 7.42 -5.21 -10.37
CA THR A 285 7.55 -6.32 -11.34
C THR A 285 6.29 -6.53 -12.17
N VAL A 286 5.15 -5.90 -11.82
CA VAL A 286 3.93 -5.96 -12.62
C VAL A 286 4.17 -5.33 -13.99
N GLN A 287 4.05 -6.15 -15.04
CA GLN A 287 4.20 -5.74 -16.45
C GLN A 287 5.52 -5.02 -16.74
N ASN A 288 6.60 -5.38 -16.02
CA ASN A 288 7.92 -4.77 -16.20
C ASN A 288 8.99 -5.86 -16.33
N PRO A 289 9.25 -6.37 -17.56
CA PRO A 289 10.19 -7.48 -17.79
C PRO A 289 11.62 -7.12 -17.43
N GLU A 290 11.94 -5.83 -17.51
CA GLU A 290 13.24 -5.26 -17.17
C GLU A 290 13.56 -5.35 -15.67
N ASN A 291 12.59 -5.05 -14.81
CA ASN A 291 12.71 -5.25 -13.37
C ASN A 291 12.64 -6.73 -12.98
N GLN A 292 11.81 -7.53 -13.66
CA GLN A 292 11.78 -8.98 -13.45
C GLN A 292 13.16 -9.58 -13.73
N GLY A 293 13.73 -9.33 -14.91
CA GLY A 293 15.06 -9.81 -15.28
C GLY A 293 16.15 -9.33 -14.31
N TYR A 294 16.10 -8.05 -13.91
CA TYR A 294 17.04 -7.48 -12.94
C TYR A 294 17.00 -8.23 -11.60
N LEU A 295 15.82 -8.43 -11.03
CA LEU A 295 15.65 -9.07 -9.72
C LEU A 295 16.00 -10.55 -9.71
N ILE A 296 15.80 -11.27 -10.83
CA ILE A 296 16.23 -12.66 -10.94
C ILE A 296 17.76 -12.72 -11.04
N ALA A 297 18.41 -11.75 -11.69
CA ALA A 297 19.87 -11.74 -11.87
C ALA A 297 20.64 -11.21 -10.64
N TYR A 298 20.05 -10.30 -9.89
CA TYR A 298 20.72 -9.62 -8.78
C TYR A 298 21.27 -10.59 -7.73
N LYS A 299 22.58 -10.47 -7.44
CA LYS A 299 23.35 -11.28 -6.48
C LYS A 299 23.02 -12.78 -6.56
N ASP A 300 23.13 -13.36 -7.76
CA ASP A 300 22.89 -14.78 -8.01
C ASP A 300 21.49 -15.24 -7.59
N SER A 301 20.47 -14.46 -7.95
CA SER A 301 19.06 -14.72 -7.60
C SER A 301 18.76 -14.62 -6.10
N GLN A 302 19.41 -13.68 -5.40
CA GLN A 302 19.27 -13.51 -3.95
C GLN A 302 17.80 -13.34 -3.51
N LEU A 303 16.97 -12.64 -4.28
CA LEU A 303 15.55 -12.49 -3.97
C LEU A 303 14.81 -13.83 -3.98
N ILE A 304 15.06 -14.68 -4.99
CA ILE A 304 14.42 -16.00 -5.10
C ILE A 304 14.88 -16.90 -3.95
N ILE A 305 16.18 -16.90 -3.64
CA ILE A 305 16.75 -17.69 -2.54
C ILE A 305 16.12 -17.28 -1.20
N SER A 306 16.06 -15.97 -0.92
CA SER A 306 15.48 -15.43 0.31
C SER A 306 13.98 -15.71 0.40
N SER A 307 13.24 -15.53 -0.70
CA SER A 307 11.80 -15.82 -0.79
C SER A 307 11.50 -17.30 -0.54
N ALA A 308 12.28 -18.21 -1.14
CA ALA A 308 12.11 -19.65 -0.94
C ALA A 308 12.40 -20.09 0.51
N ARG A 309 13.44 -19.50 1.12
CA ARG A 309 13.75 -19.72 2.53
C ARG A 309 12.62 -19.20 3.43
N ALA A 310 12.20 -17.96 3.22
CA ALA A 310 11.15 -17.32 4.01
C ALA A 310 9.83 -18.09 3.91
N LEU A 311 9.44 -18.56 2.71
CA LEU A 311 8.20 -19.31 2.51
C LEU A 311 8.20 -20.62 3.31
N ARG A 312 9.32 -21.34 3.32
CA ARG A 312 9.48 -22.57 4.11
C ARG A 312 9.44 -22.28 5.61
N CYS A 313 10.13 -21.24 6.06
CA CYS A 313 10.06 -20.80 7.46
C CYS A 313 8.61 -20.45 7.85
N CYS A 314 7.87 -19.80 6.95
CA CYS A 314 6.45 -19.51 7.18
C CYS A 314 5.61 -20.80 7.27
N GLU A 315 5.83 -21.76 6.38
CA GLU A 315 5.16 -23.06 6.41
C GLU A 315 5.43 -23.82 7.72
N ASP A 316 6.69 -23.90 8.15
CA ASP A 316 7.07 -24.62 9.36
C ASP A 316 6.48 -23.97 10.62
N THR A 317 6.59 -22.65 10.70
CA THR A 317 6.21 -21.93 11.91
C THR A 317 4.69 -21.84 12.05
N ILE A 318 3.91 -21.76 10.96
CA ILE A 318 2.43 -21.76 11.04
C ILE A 318 1.91 -23.09 11.55
N GLN A 319 2.54 -24.20 11.14
CA GLN A 319 2.24 -25.53 11.66
C GLN A 319 2.57 -25.65 13.15
N ARG A 320 3.73 -25.14 13.59
CA ARG A 320 4.14 -25.14 15.01
C ARG A 320 3.17 -24.33 15.86
N TYR A 321 2.82 -23.11 15.43
CA TYR A 321 1.88 -22.26 16.16
C TYR A 321 0.50 -22.89 16.30
N SER A 322 -0.03 -23.48 15.23
CA SER A 322 -1.32 -24.17 15.30
C SER A 322 -1.32 -25.38 16.23
N ARG A 323 -0.25 -26.20 16.22
CA ARG A 323 -0.12 -27.34 17.15
C ARG A 323 -0.06 -26.90 18.62
N THR A 324 0.65 -25.80 18.92
CA THR A 324 0.73 -25.26 20.28
C THR A 324 -0.63 -24.81 20.78
N ILE A 325 -1.41 -24.10 19.94
CA ILE A 325 -2.78 -23.67 20.28
C ILE A 325 -3.66 -24.88 20.59
N ASN A 326 -3.68 -25.88 19.70
CA ASN A 326 -4.52 -27.08 19.86
C ASN A 326 -4.12 -27.92 21.09
N ASN A 327 -2.84 -27.96 21.46
CA ASN A 327 -2.36 -28.67 22.65
C ASN A 327 -2.58 -27.90 23.97
N SER A 328 -2.59 -26.57 23.92
CA SER A 328 -2.87 -25.71 25.08
C SER A 328 -4.36 -25.51 25.36
N ALA A 329 -5.24 -25.82 24.41
CA ALA A 329 -6.70 -25.82 24.56
C ALA A 329 -7.24 -27.09 25.24
N ALA A 330 -6.58 -27.59 26.30
CA ALA A 330 -7.20 -28.52 27.23
C ALA A 330 -8.20 -27.74 28.12
N PRO A 331 -9.39 -28.29 28.43
CA PRO A 331 -10.49 -27.51 28.99
C PRO A 331 -10.28 -27.29 30.48
N SER A 332 -9.72 -26.14 30.85
CA SER A 332 -9.82 -25.64 32.22
C SER A 332 -10.32 -24.20 32.21
N SER A 333 -11.57 -24.07 32.68
CA SER A 333 -12.25 -22.85 33.15
C SER A 333 -12.41 -21.71 32.14
N GLY A 334 -13.66 -21.46 31.76
CA GLY A 334 -14.07 -20.34 30.92
C GLY A 334 -13.81 -19.00 31.60
N ASP A 335 -12.85 -18.25 31.06
CA ASP A 335 -12.94 -16.81 30.81
C ASP A 335 -11.66 -16.35 30.08
N ALA A 336 -11.57 -16.64 28.79
CA ALA A 336 -10.67 -15.95 27.86
C ALA A 336 -11.11 -16.24 26.42
N SER A 337 -11.57 -15.22 25.71
CA SER A 337 -11.83 -15.29 24.27
C SER A 337 -10.54 -15.72 23.53
N PRO A 338 -10.60 -16.64 22.54
CA PRO A 338 -9.41 -17.12 21.81
C PRO A 338 -8.71 -16.06 20.94
N HIS A 339 -9.22 -14.83 20.88
CA HIS A 339 -8.91 -13.87 19.80
C HIS A 339 -7.87 -12.79 20.12
N GLY A 340 -7.25 -12.76 21.31
CA GLY A 340 -6.55 -11.54 21.75
C GLY A 340 -5.11 -11.33 21.29
N SER A 341 -4.28 -12.38 21.18
CA SER A 341 -2.83 -12.19 20.96
C SER A 341 -2.20 -13.15 19.94
N CYS A 342 -2.88 -14.24 19.58
CA CYS A 342 -2.37 -15.19 18.58
C CYS A 342 -2.74 -14.84 17.13
N SER A 343 -3.69 -13.91 16.92
CA SER A 343 -4.11 -13.47 15.58
C SER A 343 -3.04 -12.67 14.85
N ASN A 344 -2.23 -11.89 15.57
CA ASN A 344 -1.24 -10.99 14.94
C ASN A 344 -0.09 -11.74 14.27
N VAL A 345 0.40 -12.84 14.88
CA VAL A 345 1.44 -13.68 14.26
C VAL A 345 0.88 -14.38 13.04
N GLY A 346 -0.27 -15.06 13.18
CA GLY A 346 -0.90 -15.78 12.07
C GLY A 346 -1.19 -14.86 10.87
N LYS A 347 -1.72 -13.66 11.13
CA LYS A 347 -1.96 -12.64 10.10
C LYS A 347 -0.66 -12.15 9.45
N ALA A 348 0.35 -11.77 10.23
CA ALA A 348 1.64 -11.32 9.68
C ALA A 348 2.29 -12.39 8.79
N MET A 349 2.09 -13.64 9.17
CA MET A 349 2.63 -14.80 8.48
C MET A 349 1.92 -15.08 7.16
N GLU A 350 0.60 -15.08 7.18
CA GLU A 350 -0.23 -15.19 5.98
C GLU A 350 0.05 -14.04 5.00
N ASP A 351 0.09 -12.79 5.49
CA ASP A 351 0.37 -11.61 4.68
C ASP A 351 1.76 -11.71 4.03
N CYS A 352 2.77 -12.17 4.79
CA CYS A 352 4.11 -12.44 4.29
C CYS A 352 4.11 -13.57 3.23
N MET A 353 3.43 -14.68 3.48
CA MET A 353 3.31 -15.78 2.50
C MET A 353 2.68 -15.31 1.19
N ARG A 354 1.59 -14.52 1.26
CA ARG A 354 0.94 -13.95 0.07
C ARG A 354 1.88 -13.03 -0.69
N ALA A 355 2.63 -12.16 0.01
CA ALA A 355 3.61 -11.28 -0.61
C ALA A 355 4.76 -12.06 -1.28
N ILE A 356 5.28 -13.12 -0.63
CA ILE A 356 6.31 -14.00 -1.21
C ILE A 356 5.81 -14.65 -2.49
N ILE A 357 4.63 -15.29 -2.44
CA ILE A 357 4.07 -15.98 -3.61
C ILE A 357 3.76 -14.98 -4.73
N GLY A 358 3.25 -13.79 -4.41
CA GLY A 358 3.00 -12.72 -5.38
C GLY A 358 4.24 -12.30 -6.15
N VAL A 359 5.37 -12.09 -5.45
CA VAL A 359 6.66 -11.81 -6.10
C VAL A 359 7.08 -13.00 -6.98
N LEU A 360 7.04 -14.22 -6.46
CA LEU A 360 7.45 -15.40 -7.23
C LEU A 360 6.59 -15.63 -8.47
N LEU A 361 5.28 -15.35 -8.41
CA LEU A 361 4.39 -15.38 -9.57
C LEU A 361 4.88 -14.41 -10.66
N ASN A 362 5.17 -13.15 -10.30
CA ASN A 362 5.67 -12.16 -11.25
C ASN A 362 7.03 -12.54 -11.85
N LEU A 363 7.92 -13.18 -11.08
CA LEU A 363 9.24 -13.59 -11.56
C LEU A 363 9.22 -14.87 -12.40
N THR A 364 8.16 -15.67 -12.31
CA THR A 364 8.05 -16.97 -13.00
C THR A 364 7.07 -16.93 -14.18
N HIS A 365 6.16 -15.97 -14.22
CA HIS A 365 5.20 -15.78 -15.30
C HIS A 365 5.90 -15.41 -16.61
N ASP A 366 5.71 -16.21 -17.66
CA ASP A 366 6.37 -16.06 -18.98
C ASP A 366 7.90 -15.90 -18.91
N ASN A 367 8.52 -16.37 -17.83
CA ASN A 367 9.96 -16.24 -17.60
C ASN A 367 10.57 -17.61 -17.26
N GLU A 368 11.07 -18.30 -18.28
CA GLU A 368 11.63 -19.64 -18.15
C GLU A 368 12.84 -19.68 -17.20
N TRP A 369 13.68 -18.64 -17.22
CA TRP A 369 14.85 -18.56 -16.34
C TRP A 369 14.44 -18.37 -14.88
N GLY A 370 13.49 -17.48 -14.61
CA GLY A 370 12.89 -17.30 -13.30
C GLY A 370 12.19 -18.56 -12.79
N SER A 371 11.42 -19.24 -13.63
CA SER A 371 10.78 -20.53 -13.32
C SER A 371 11.79 -21.62 -12.96
N THR A 372 12.87 -21.74 -13.73
CA THR A 372 13.95 -22.70 -13.47
C THR A 372 14.67 -22.38 -12.16
N LYS A 373 15.10 -21.12 -11.96
CA LYS A 373 15.81 -20.69 -10.74
C LYS A 373 14.98 -20.81 -9.48
N THR A 374 13.68 -20.55 -9.58
CA THR A 374 12.74 -20.72 -8.48
C THR A 374 12.58 -22.20 -8.15
N GLY A 375 12.33 -23.06 -9.15
CA GLY A 375 12.21 -24.51 -8.92
C GLY A 375 13.49 -25.22 -8.47
N GLU A 376 14.68 -24.64 -8.74
CA GLU A 376 15.97 -25.14 -8.23
C GLU A 376 16.15 -24.95 -6.72
N GLN A 377 15.38 -24.07 -6.07
CA GLN A 377 15.50 -23.85 -4.64
C GLN A 377 15.05 -25.08 -3.85
N ASP A 378 15.85 -25.46 -2.84
CA ASP A 378 15.63 -26.67 -2.04
C ASP A 378 14.18 -26.77 -1.56
N GLN A 379 13.49 -27.87 -1.82
CA GLN A 379 12.10 -28.15 -1.42
C GLN A 379 11.05 -27.06 -1.77
N LEU A 380 11.35 -26.05 -2.61
CA LEU A 380 10.37 -24.98 -2.87
C LEU A 380 9.08 -25.52 -3.51
N ILE A 381 9.21 -26.45 -4.46
CA ILE A 381 8.06 -27.09 -5.11
C ILE A 381 7.20 -27.84 -4.07
N SER A 382 7.85 -28.46 -3.07
CA SER A 382 7.16 -29.15 -1.97
C SER A 382 6.45 -28.16 -1.05
N THR A 383 7.11 -27.06 -0.68
CA THR A 383 6.51 -25.99 0.11
C THR A 383 5.34 -25.32 -0.62
N ALA A 384 5.46 -25.07 -1.93
CA ALA A 384 4.36 -24.55 -2.74
C ALA A 384 3.16 -25.51 -2.77
N LEU A 385 3.41 -26.82 -2.87
CA LEU A 385 2.38 -27.85 -2.75
C LEU A 385 1.75 -27.88 -1.34
N ASN A 386 2.54 -27.74 -0.29
CA ASN A 386 2.06 -27.63 1.08
C ASN A 386 1.23 -26.36 1.32
N CYS A 387 1.53 -25.25 0.64
CA CYS A 387 0.70 -24.05 0.65
C CYS A 387 -0.72 -24.32 0.11
N VAL A 388 -0.88 -25.29 -0.79
CA VAL A 388 -2.19 -25.69 -1.33
C VAL A 388 -2.87 -26.73 -0.42
N LEU A 389 -2.13 -27.72 0.06
CA LEU A 389 -2.69 -28.92 0.70
C LEU A 389 -2.71 -28.88 2.23
N ARG A 390 -1.72 -28.24 2.87
CA ARG A 390 -1.51 -28.26 4.33
C ARG A 390 -1.82 -26.91 4.97
N VAL A 391 -1.20 -25.84 4.49
CA VAL A 391 -1.31 -24.48 5.08
C VAL A 391 -2.76 -24.02 5.28
N PRO A 392 -3.71 -24.26 4.34
CA PRO A 392 -5.09 -23.81 4.50
C PRO A 392 -5.78 -24.35 5.75
N ARG A 393 -5.31 -25.47 6.32
CA ARG A 393 -5.86 -26.04 7.57
C ARG A 393 -5.58 -25.17 8.79
N TYR A 394 -4.52 -24.35 8.74
CA TYR A 394 -4.04 -23.54 9.86
C TYR A 394 -4.45 -22.08 9.79
N ILE A 395 -5.18 -21.67 8.75
CA ILE A 395 -5.66 -20.29 8.54
C ILE A 395 -7.20 -20.22 8.55
N PRO A 396 -7.77 -19.06 8.89
CA PRO A 396 -9.20 -18.80 8.85
C PRO A 396 -9.85 -19.16 7.50
N GLN A 397 -11.07 -19.69 7.54
CA GLN A 397 -11.80 -20.18 6.36
C GLN A 397 -11.87 -19.16 5.21
N GLU A 398 -12.04 -17.88 5.54
CA GLU A 398 -12.17 -16.76 4.59
C GLU A 398 -10.92 -16.57 3.72
N GLN A 399 -9.73 -16.95 4.23
CA GLN A 399 -8.44 -16.73 3.57
C GLN A 399 -7.89 -18.00 2.88
N ARG A 400 -8.52 -19.16 3.13
CA ARG A 400 -8.09 -20.46 2.57
C ARG A 400 -8.09 -20.48 1.05
N PHE A 401 -9.04 -19.76 0.44
CA PHE A 401 -9.16 -19.70 -1.02
C PHE A 401 -7.96 -19.00 -1.66
N ASP A 402 -7.60 -17.81 -1.15
CA ASP A 402 -6.54 -16.99 -1.70
C ASP A 402 -5.19 -17.71 -1.69
N VAL A 403 -4.82 -18.33 -0.57
CA VAL A 403 -3.56 -19.08 -0.43
C VAL A 403 -3.52 -20.28 -1.39
N ARG A 404 -4.64 -21.00 -1.57
CA ARG A 404 -4.72 -22.11 -2.52
C ARG A 404 -4.53 -21.65 -3.96
N VAL A 405 -5.20 -20.58 -4.37
CA VAL A 405 -5.10 -20.03 -5.73
C VAL A 405 -3.69 -19.54 -6.02
N LEU A 406 -3.07 -18.82 -5.08
CA LEU A 406 -1.69 -18.36 -5.21
C LEU A 406 -0.71 -19.53 -5.31
N GLY A 407 -0.84 -20.54 -4.44
CA GLY A 407 0.01 -21.74 -4.47
C GLY A 407 -0.14 -22.54 -5.77
N LEU A 408 -1.37 -22.74 -6.24
CA LEU A 408 -1.64 -23.42 -7.52
C LEU A 408 -1.09 -22.62 -8.70
N GLY A 409 -1.28 -21.30 -8.72
CA GLY A 409 -0.72 -20.42 -9.75
C GLY A 409 0.80 -20.52 -9.82
N LEU A 410 1.48 -20.55 -8.66
CA LEU A 410 2.93 -20.70 -8.61
C LEU A 410 3.37 -22.06 -9.14
N LEU A 411 2.70 -23.15 -8.72
CA LEU A 411 2.99 -24.48 -9.23
C LEU A 411 2.82 -24.56 -10.76
N ILE A 412 1.76 -23.95 -11.31
CA ILE A 412 1.53 -23.88 -12.76
C ILE A 412 2.71 -23.19 -13.44
N ASN A 413 3.08 -21.97 -13.02
CA ASN A 413 4.21 -21.24 -13.61
C ASN A 413 5.53 -22.03 -13.53
N LEU A 414 5.75 -22.77 -12.44
CA LEU A 414 6.96 -23.56 -12.26
C LEU A 414 7.03 -24.76 -13.20
N VAL A 415 5.91 -25.39 -13.54
CA VAL A 415 5.89 -26.62 -14.35
C VAL A 415 5.54 -26.40 -15.82
N GLU A 416 5.06 -25.21 -16.19
CA GLU A 416 4.59 -24.91 -17.54
C GLU A 416 5.68 -25.17 -18.60
N TYR A 417 6.86 -24.58 -18.42
CA TYR A 417 7.96 -24.71 -19.39
C TYR A 417 9.14 -25.55 -18.87
N SER A 418 9.41 -25.57 -17.56
CA SER A 418 10.56 -26.29 -16.99
C SER A 418 10.34 -27.80 -16.89
N SER A 419 11.02 -28.56 -17.75
CA SER A 419 11.05 -30.03 -17.67
C SER A 419 11.59 -30.53 -16.32
N ARG A 420 12.60 -29.86 -15.76
CA ARG A 420 13.18 -30.25 -14.47
C ARG A 420 12.17 -30.13 -13.34
N ASN A 421 11.41 -29.03 -13.32
CA ASN A 421 10.39 -28.80 -12.30
C ASN A 421 9.24 -29.79 -12.44
N ARG A 422 8.84 -30.13 -13.68
CA ARG A 422 7.85 -31.20 -13.93
C ARG A 422 8.26 -32.54 -13.32
N HIS A 423 9.49 -32.99 -13.58
CA HIS A 423 9.99 -34.24 -13.01
C HIS A 423 10.02 -34.16 -11.48
N CYS A 424 10.52 -33.05 -10.93
CA CYS A 424 10.55 -32.86 -9.48
C CYS A 424 9.15 -32.94 -8.84
N LEU A 425 8.10 -32.40 -9.48
CA LEU A 425 6.74 -32.48 -8.97
C LEU A 425 6.14 -33.88 -9.13
N VAL A 426 6.33 -34.54 -10.27
CA VAL A 426 5.73 -35.86 -10.56
C VAL A 426 6.35 -36.95 -9.69
N ASP A 427 7.67 -36.92 -9.52
CA ASP A 427 8.42 -37.92 -8.73
C ASP A 427 8.36 -37.63 -7.22
N MET A 428 7.70 -36.55 -6.81
CA MET A 428 7.57 -36.17 -5.40
C MET A 428 6.66 -37.15 -4.67
N GLU A 429 7.25 -37.88 -3.73
CA GLU A 429 6.49 -38.60 -2.72
C GLU A 429 5.77 -37.62 -1.80
N TYR A 430 4.49 -37.86 -1.58
CA TYR A 430 3.65 -37.02 -0.75
C TYR A 430 2.73 -37.90 0.09
N SER A 431 2.91 -37.84 1.41
CA SER A 431 1.99 -38.46 2.36
C SER A 431 0.93 -37.45 2.79
N ILE A 432 -0.33 -37.81 2.57
CA ILE A 432 -1.46 -37.16 3.20
C ILE A 432 -1.61 -37.85 4.56
N ASP A 433 -1.27 -37.15 5.65
CA ASP A 433 -1.64 -37.64 6.97
C ASP A 433 -3.18 -37.59 7.08
N ASP A 434 -3.80 -38.78 7.01
CA ASP A 434 -5.26 -39.02 7.07
C ASP A 434 -5.90 -38.56 8.39
N ALA A 435 -5.10 -38.22 9.41
CA ALA A 435 -5.57 -37.83 10.74
C ALA A 435 -6.16 -36.40 10.81
N CYS A 436 -6.16 -35.62 9.73
CA CYS A 436 -6.53 -34.20 9.74
C CYS A 436 -7.41 -33.76 8.55
N LEU A 437 -8.38 -34.59 8.14
CA LEU A 437 -9.44 -34.21 7.21
C LEU A 437 -10.57 -33.47 7.96
N GLU A 438 -10.45 -32.16 8.09
CA GLU A 438 -11.39 -31.32 8.85
C GLU A 438 -12.64 -30.86 8.07
N ASP A 439 -12.93 -31.44 6.89
CA ASP A 439 -14.18 -31.13 6.15
C ASP A 439 -15.29 -32.18 6.37
N SER A 440 -15.09 -33.19 7.23
CA SER A 440 -16.13 -34.18 7.57
C SER A 440 -17.05 -33.78 8.73
N LEU A 441 -16.91 -32.57 9.31
CA LEU A 441 -17.78 -32.08 10.39
C LEU A 441 -19.03 -31.33 9.91
N MET A 442 -19.34 -31.35 8.61
CA MET A 442 -20.58 -30.79 8.04
C MET A 442 -21.50 -31.88 7.47
N ALA A 443 -21.67 -32.99 8.20
CA ALA A 443 -22.83 -33.85 8.01
C ALA A 443 -23.88 -33.48 9.09
N PRO A 444 -25.12 -33.11 8.72
CA PRO A 444 -26.20 -33.07 9.69
C PRO A 444 -26.39 -34.48 10.22
N SER A 445 -26.44 -34.60 11.55
CA SER A 445 -26.74 -35.84 12.25
C SER A 445 -28.18 -36.28 11.96
N ASP A 446 -28.42 -36.98 10.86
CA ASP A 446 -29.64 -37.76 10.67
C ASP A 446 -29.41 -39.18 11.18
N SER A 447 -29.53 -39.31 12.50
CA SER A 447 -29.77 -40.58 13.16
C SER A 447 -31.23 -40.99 12.96
N ALA A 448 -31.55 -41.65 11.84
CA ALA A 448 -32.72 -42.55 11.76
C ALA A 448 -32.70 -43.38 10.47
N GLN A 449 -32.95 -44.68 10.62
CA GLN A 449 -33.34 -45.67 9.61
C GLN A 449 -32.22 -46.31 8.77
N SER A 450 -31.71 -47.45 9.27
CA SER A 450 -31.89 -48.74 8.57
C SER A 450 -31.47 -49.90 9.47
N GLU A 451 -32.33 -50.26 10.42
CA GLU A 451 -32.41 -51.65 10.87
C GLU A 451 -33.33 -52.39 9.90
N ALA A 452 -32.76 -53.03 8.88
CA ALA A 452 -33.38 -54.17 8.20
C ALA A 452 -32.34 -54.90 7.34
N ALA A 453 -32.34 -56.23 7.48
CA ALA A 453 -31.64 -57.22 6.67
C ALA A 453 -30.15 -57.46 6.98
N ALA A 454 -29.90 -58.03 8.16
CA ALA A 454 -28.95 -59.13 8.24
C ALA A 454 -29.56 -60.36 7.54
N GLN A 455 -28.91 -60.88 6.49
CA GLN A 455 -28.75 -62.30 6.12
C GLN A 455 -28.57 -62.50 4.59
N SER A 456 -27.33 -62.78 4.16
CA SER A 456 -26.91 -63.75 3.12
C SER A 456 -25.44 -63.45 2.79
N ALA A 457 -24.49 -64.21 3.34
CA ALA A 457 -23.91 -65.43 2.79
C ALA A 457 -22.91 -65.18 1.64
N ASP A 458 -21.63 -65.44 1.97
CA ASP A 458 -20.52 -65.88 1.12
C ASP A 458 -20.21 -65.11 -0.17
N THR A 459 -19.17 -64.28 -0.13
CA THR A 459 -18.05 -64.45 -1.08
C THR A 459 -16.75 -63.93 -0.46
N GLN A 460 -15.88 -64.87 -0.10
CA GLN A 460 -14.47 -64.66 0.18
C GLN A 460 -13.81 -64.27 -1.16
N GLY A 461 -13.43 -63.00 -1.31
CA GLY A 461 -12.80 -62.48 -2.52
C GLY A 461 -11.79 -61.41 -2.15
N ASP A 462 -10.53 -61.67 -2.49
CA ASP A 462 -9.36 -60.79 -2.36
C ASP A 462 -9.70 -59.30 -2.45
N ALA A 463 -9.71 -58.63 -1.30
CA ALA A 463 -9.40 -57.22 -1.24
C ALA A 463 -7.90 -57.09 -1.43
N ALA A 464 -7.46 -57.23 -2.69
CA ALA A 464 -6.16 -56.75 -3.12
C ALA A 464 -6.04 -55.30 -2.66
N ASP A 465 -5.08 -55.09 -1.76
CA ASP A 465 -4.61 -53.81 -1.25
C ASP A 465 -4.47 -52.85 -2.45
N LYS A 466 -5.50 -52.03 -2.70
CA LYS A 466 -5.41 -50.99 -3.72
C LYS A 466 -4.35 -50.04 -3.17
N PRO A 467 -3.17 -49.89 -3.82
CA PRO A 467 -2.17 -48.97 -3.33
C PRO A 467 -2.84 -47.61 -3.20
N LYS A 468 -2.89 -47.07 -1.98
CA LYS A 468 -3.27 -45.67 -1.77
C LYS A 468 -2.44 -44.87 -2.77
N PRO A 469 -3.05 -44.08 -3.65
CA PRO A 469 -2.30 -43.35 -4.65
C PRO A 469 -1.40 -42.39 -3.88
N SER A 470 -0.11 -42.69 -3.87
CA SER A 470 0.92 -41.97 -3.12
C SER A 470 1.64 -41.05 -4.10
N GLY A 471 1.99 -39.85 -3.64
CA GLY A 471 2.67 -38.84 -4.47
C GLY A 471 1.86 -37.57 -4.71
N ALA A 472 2.56 -36.53 -5.15
CA ALA A 472 1.98 -35.20 -5.30
C ALA A 472 0.81 -35.14 -6.30
N LEU A 473 0.90 -35.88 -7.41
CA LEU A 473 -0.14 -35.87 -8.44
C LEU A 473 -1.45 -36.49 -7.93
N ALA A 474 -1.34 -37.60 -7.18
CA ALA A 474 -2.47 -38.22 -6.52
C ALA A 474 -3.15 -37.27 -5.53
N ALA A 475 -2.37 -36.54 -4.74
CA ALA A 475 -2.87 -35.57 -3.77
C ALA A 475 -3.59 -34.38 -4.46
N LEU A 476 -3.09 -33.90 -5.59
CA LEU A 476 -3.75 -32.86 -6.39
C LEU A 476 -5.06 -33.35 -7.02
N VAL A 477 -5.10 -34.60 -7.52
CA VAL A 477 -6.34 -35.20 -8.04
C VAL A 477 -7.38 -35.36 -6.92
N GLN A 478 -6.95 -35.80 -5.73
CA GLN A 478 -7.83 -35.89 -4.57
C GLN A 478 -8.39 -34.52 -4.17
N LEU A 479 -7.53 -33.48 -4.11
CA LEU A 479 -7.97 -32.11 -3.84
C LEU A 479 -9.03 -31.65 -4.85
N PHE A 480 -8.81 -31.93 -6.15
CA PHE A 480 -9.75 -31.59 -7.20
C PHE A 480 -11.13 -32.23 -6.95
N LEU A 481 -11.17 -33.54 -6.73
CA LEU A 481 -12.42 -34.27 -6.48
C LEU A 481 -13.13 -33.81 -5.21
N GLU A 482 -12.40 -33.52 -4.14
CA GLU A 482 -12.97 -32.99 -2.89
C GLU A 482 -13.58 -31.61 -3.09
N ARG A 483 -12.91 -30.71 -3.81
CA ARG A 483 -13.42 -29.37 -4.08
C ARG A 483 -14.58 -29.37 -5.08
N GLU A 484 -14.55 -30.25 -6.07
CA GLU A 484 -15.67 -30.46 -7.00
C GLU A 484 -16.93 -30.89 -6.24
N ARG A 485 -16.81 -31.88 -5.35
CA ARG A 485 -17.93 -32.30 -4.48
C ARG A 485 -18.42 -31.18 -3.58
N ALA A 486 -17.51 -30.45 -2.93
CA ALA A 486 -17.88 -29.32 -2.08
C ALA A 486 -18.60 -28.21 -2.87
N ALA A 487 -18.22 -27.96 -4.13
CA ALA A 487 -18.87 -26.99 -5.00
C ALA A 487 -20.25 -27.45 -5.49
N ILE A 488 -20.47 -28.75 -5.67
CA ILE A 488 -21.80 -29.31 -6.01
C ILE A 488 -22.77 -29.22 -4.83
N LEU A 489 -22.26 -29.32 -3.60
CA LEU A 489 -23.05 -29.28 -2.37
C LEU A 489 -23.38 -27.86 -1.87
N ALA A 490 -22.64 -26.85 -2.34
CA ALA A 490 -22.85 -25.43 -2.03
C ALA A 490 -23.86 -24.80 -2.99
#